data_AF-A0A357LAX6-F1
#
_entry.id   AF-A0A357LAX6-F1
#
_cell.length_a   1.000
_cell.length_b   1.000
_cell.length_c   1.000
_cell.angle_alpha   90.00
_cell.angle_beta   90.00
_cell.angle_gamma   90.00
#
_symmetry.space_group_name_H-M   'P 1'
#
loop_
_entity.id
_entity.type
_entity.pdbx_description
1 polymer ?
#
loop_
_entity_poly.entity_id
_entity_poly.type
_entity_poly.pdbx_seq_one_letter_code
_entity_poly.pdbx_strand_id
1 'polypeptide(L)'
;GGGRIDAGILQRTHRFWASDCLDAVTRLSVQRGFLQFMPPEVMGSHVGAAPAHATGRAQAIEFRAGVAATGHFGLELDPRALEPNDRLALERWIAFYKHHRTVLHGGDVWRGDAGAGAVWQAHGSAQDLLVLIYRTDPTAERHPPNMKLPMLERNRAYRARYAVPPRLALFSGQSAFHQALAKDGAKIDGAWLAEAGLPVPPMHAESVVVLRLTAA
;
A
#
# COMPACT_ATOMS: atom_id res chain seq x y z
N GLY A 1 19.67 -9.20 6.58
CA GLY A 1 19.03 -8.30 5.61
C GLY A 1 19.31 -8.71 4.18
N GLY A 2 19.20 -7.78 3.23
CA GLY A 2 19.22 -8.05 1.79
C GLY A 2 20.59 -8.17 1.13
N GLY A 3 21.64 -8.59 1.85
CA GLY A 3 23.03 -8.60 1.36
C GLY A 3 23.30 -9.54 0.19
N ARG A 4 22.37 -10.47 -0.12
CA ARG A 4 22.44 -11.37 -1.26
C ARG A 4 21.04 -11.69 -1.78
N ILE A 5 20.55 -10.86 -2.70
CA ILE A 5 19.27 -11.02 -3.39
C ILE A 5 19.58 -11.15 -4.88
N ASP A 6 19.57 -12.37 -5.38
CA ASP A 6 19.90 -12.69 -6.77
C ASP A 6 19.16 -13.94 -7.26
N ALA A 7 19.05 -14.10 -8.58
CA ALA A 7 18.32 -15.21 -9.19
C ALA A 7 18.99 -16.57 -8.94
N GLY A 8 20.30 -16.59 -8.65
CA GLY A 8 21.04 -17.81 -8.32
C GLY A 8 20.69 -18.31 -6.92
N ILE A 9 20.62 -17.42 -5.93
CA ILE A 9 20.20 -17.78 -4.58
C ILE A 9 18.69 -18.08 -4.49
N LEU A 10 17.86 -17.47 -5.36
CA LEU A 10 16.41 -17.75 -5.42
C LEU A 10 16.13 -19.22 -5.76
N GLN A 11 17.00 -19.90 -6.49
CA GLN A 11 16.87 -21.34 -6.76
C GLN A 11 17.03 -22.20 -5.49
N ARG A 12 17.49 -21.62 -4.38
CA ARG A 12 17.77 -22.30 -3.11
C ARG A 12 16.91 -21.81 -1.96
N THR A 13 16.08 -20.80 -2.18
CA THR A 13 15.26 -20.17 -1.14
C THR A 13 13.87 -19.86 -1.68
N HIS A 14 12.89 -19.80 -0.79
CA HIS A 14 11.52 -19.41 -1.15
C HIS A 14 11.28 -17.90 -0.95
N ARG A 15 12.20 -17.23 -0.26
CA ARG A 15 12.02 -15.87 0.22
C ARG A 15 13.36 -15.22 0.56
N PHE A 16 13.45 -13.92 0.29
CA PHE A 16 14.50 -13.04 0.76
C PHE A 16 14.04 -12.21 1.95
N TRP A 17 14.96 -11.94 2.87
CA TRP A 17 14.76 -10.86 3.82
C TRP A 17 15.30 -9.56 3.23
N ALA A 18 14.40 -8.70 2.73
CA ALA A 18 14.80 -7.58 1.87
C ALA A 18 15.66 -6.52 2.58
N SER A 19 15.47 -6.29 3.89
CA SER A 19 16.29 -5.38 4.68
C SER A 19 16.05 -5.61 6.16
N ASP A 20 17.08 -5.43 6.99
CA ASP A 20 16.94 -5.43 8.47
C ASP A 20 16.32 -4.12 8.99
N CYS A 21 16.23 -3.08 8.15
CA CYS A 21 15.55 -1.85 8.50
C CYS A 21 14.03 -2.02 8.31
N LEU A 22 13.26 -1.96 9.40
CA LEU A 22 11.79 -2.07 9.43
C LEU A 22 11.06 -0.71 9.49
N ASP A 23 11.79 0.40 9.33
CA ASP A 23 11.23 1.73 9.15
C ASP A 23 10.40 1.79 7.86
N ALA A 24 9.12 2.13 7.95
CA ALA A 24 8.17 2.05 6.84
C ALA A 24 8.48 3.04 5.70
N VAL A 25 8.96 4.26 6.00
CA VAL A 25 9.38 5.21 4.95
C VAL A 25 10.59 4.65 4.19
N THR A 26 11.59 4.16 4.90
CA THR A 26 12.80 3.56 4.33
C THR A 26 12.47 2.30 3.55
N ARG A 27 11.56 1.47 4.08
CA ARG A 27 11.09 0.24 3.44
C ARG A 27 10.41 0.50 2.10
N LEU A 28 9.67 1.60 1.91
CA LEU A 28 9.07 1.90 0.60
C LEU A 28 10.14 2.03 -0.49
N SER A 29 11.26 2.70 -0.23
CA SER A 29 12.37 2.78 -1.18
C SER A 29 13.01 1.41 -1.44
N VAL A 30 13.31 0.65 -0.37
CA VAL A 30 13.90 -0.70 -0.49
C VAL A 30 13.01 -1.65 -1.29
N GLN A 31 11.71 -1.69 -0.98
CA GLN A 31 10.74 -2.55 -1.68
C GLN A 31 10.61 -2.14 -3.14
N ARG A 32 10.63 -0.83 -3.45
CA ARG A 32 10.67 -0.37 -4.84
C ARG A 32 11.95 -0.81 -5.55
N GLY A 33 13.11 -0.78 -4.90
CA GLY A 33 14.33 -1.35 -5.48
C GLY A 33 14.19 -2.85 -5.76
N PHE A 34 13.70 -3.61 -4.78
CA PHE A 34 13.49 -5.05 -4.88
C PHE A 34 12.56 -5.43 -6.04
N LEU A 35 11.42 -4.76 -6.15
CA LEU A 35 10.37 -5.02 -7.15
C LEU A 35 10.78 -4.64 -8.58
N GLN A 36 11.99 -4.12 -8.81
CA GLN A 36 12.53 -4.00 -10.17
C GLN A 36 13.01 -5.34 -10.75
N PHE A 37 13.39 -6.27 -9.88
CA PHE A 37 14.08 -7.51 -10.30
C PHE A 37 13.42 -8.78 -9.78
N MET A 38 12.75 -8.69 -8.63
CA MET A 38 12.16 -9.83 -7.93
C MET A 38 10.68 -9.56 -7.64
N PRO A 39 9.82 -10.58 -7.70
CA PRO A 39 8.39 -10.39 -7.54
C PRO A 39 8.00 -10.37 -6.03
N PRO A 40 6.85 -9.81 -5.64
CA PRO A 40 6.51 -9.55 -4.23
C PRO A 40 6.42 -10.80 -3.35
N GLU A 41 6.17 -11.97 -3.95
CA GLU A 41 5.96 -13.26 -3.28
C GLU A 41 7.21 -13.71 -2.53
N VAL A 42 8.39 -13.33 -3.04
CA VAL A 42 9.68 -13.69 -2.45
C VAL A 42 10.25 -12.56 -1.60
N MET A 43 9.50 -11.47 -1.38
CA MET A 43 9.93 -10.29 -0.61
C MET A 43 9.46 -10.38 0.86
N GLY A 44 10.33 -10.80 1.78
CA GLY A 44 10.06 -10.71 3.21
C GLY A 44 9.80 -9.27 3.67
N SER A 45 8.68 -9.06 4.36
CA SER A 45 8.24 -7.73 4.82
C SER A 45 7.44 -7.84 6.11
N HIS A 46 8.00 -7.37 7.22
CA HIS A 46 7.35 -7.46 8.53
C HIS A 46 7.00 -6.10 9.11
N VAL A 47 5.99 -6.09 9.97
CA VAL A 47 5.72 -4.97 10.88
C VAL A 47 6.69 -5.04 12.04
N GLY A 48 7.67 -4.13 12.07
CA GLY A 48 8.65 -4.01 13.15
C GLY A 48 8.19 -3.16 14.32
N ALA A 49 9.00 -3.08 15.37
CA ALA A 49 8.79 -2.17 16.50
C ALA A 49 8.80 -0.68 16.08
N ALA A 50 8.18 0.17 16.90
CA ALA A 50 8.23 1.63 16.78
C ALA A 50 8.58 2.21 18.17
N PRO A 51 9.70 2.92 18.33
CA PRO A 51 10.66 3.34 17.29
C PRO A 51 11.39 2.20 16.57
N ALA A 52 11.68 2.37 15.29
CA ALA A 52 12.42 1.39 14.50
C ALA A 52 13.90 1.35 14.93
N HIS A 53 14.45 0.17 15.20
CA HIS A 53 15.81 0.01 15.73
C HIS A 53 16.91 0.67 14.88
N ALA A 54 16.77 0.61 13.55
CA ALA A 54 17.80 1.09 12.61
C ALA A 54 17.80 2.61 12.41
N THR A 55 16.65 3.28 12.58
CA THR A 55 16.49 4.70 12.24
C THR A 55 16.05 5.58 13.41
N GLY A 56 15.52 4.99 14.48
CA GLY A 56 14.90 5.71 15.59
C GLY A 56 13.55 6.36 15.27
N ARG A 57 13.01 6.20 14.05
CA ARG A 57 11.72 6.78 13.67
C ARG A 57 10.58 5.99 14.31
N ALA A 58 9.61 6.69 14.91
CA ALA A 58 8.37 6.10 15.40
C ALA A 58 7.24 6.40 14.42
N GLN A 59 6.52 5.35 13.98
CA GLN A 59 5.47 5.46 12.97
C GLN A 59 4.22 4.69 13.40
N ALA A 60 3.05 5.22 13.04
CA ALA A 60 1.77 4.57 13.34
C ALA A 60 1.73 3.13 12.79
N ILE A 61 1.09 2.24 13.53
CA ILE A 61 1.07 0.82 13.17
C ILE A 61 0.32 0.57 11.87
N GLU A 62 -0.68 1.38 11.55
CA GLU A 62 -1.43 1.30 10.30
C GLU A 62 -0.52 1.53 9.08
N PHE A 63 0.40 2.50 9.17
CA PHE A 63 1.34 2.78 8.08
C PHE A 63 2.38 1.67 7.94
N ARG A 64 2.98 1.23 9.05
CA ARG A 64 3.92 0.11 9.05
C ARG A 64 3.29 -1.16 8.48
N ALA A 65 2.05 -1.46 8.86
CA ALA A 65 1.33 -2.64 8.39
C ALA A 65 0.96 -2.54 6.90
N GLY A 66 0.51 -1.38 6.41
CA GLY A 66 0.23 -1.19 4.99
C GLY A 66 1.47 -1.31 4.12
N VAL A 67 2.60 -0.77 4.55
CA VAL A 67 3.89 -0.94 3.84
C VAL A 67 4.37 -2.40 3.90
N ALA A 68 4.10 -3.14 4.96
CA ALA A 68 4.47 -4.54 5.05
C ALA A 68 3.60 -5.45 4.16
N ALA A 69 2.34 -5.08 3.91
CA ALA A 69 1.33 -5.93 3.30
C ALA A 69 1.61 -6.32 1.83
N THR A 70 2.42 -5.57 1.10
CA THR A 70 2.77 -5.82 -0.32
C THR A 70 3.82 -6.90 -0.52
N GLY A 71 4.45 -7.38 0.55
CA GLY A 71 5.38 -8.51 0.50
C GLY A 71 4.82 -9.74 1.21
N HIS A 72 5.72 -10.66 1.54
CA HIS A 72 5.44 -11.75 2.47
C HIS A 72 5.29 -11.18 3.89
N PHE A 73 4.06 -10.84 4.24
CA PHE A 73 3.67 -10.17 5.49
C PHE A 73 4.02 -11.00 6.73
N GLY A 74 4.43 -10.32 7.80
CA GLY A 74 4.73 -10.91 9.10
C GLY A 74 4.88 -9.84 10.18
N LEU A 75 5.19 -10.27 11.40
CA LEU A 75 5.36 -9.40 12.56
C LEU A 75 6.74 -9.64 13.18
N GLU A 76 7.40 -8.56 13.58
CA GLU A 76 8.73 -8.57 14.20
C GLU A 76 8.78 -7.52 15.32
N LEU A 77 7.91 -7.71 16.31
CA LEU A 77 7.73 -6.87 17.49
C LEU A 77 7.20 -7.72 18.65
N ASP A 78 7.22 -7.19 19.88
CA ASP A 78 6.61 -7.86 21.03
C ASP A 78 5.09 -7.55 21.09
N PRO A 79 4.20 -8.54 20.85
CA PRO A 79 2.75 -8.31 20.88
C PRO A 79 2.21 -8.01 22.28
N ARG A 80 2.97 -8.30 23.35
CA ARG A 80 2.60 -8.00 24.74
C ARG A 80 2.71 -6.51 25.05
N ALA A 81 3.56 -5.80 24.30
CA ALA A 81 3.80 -4.37 24.46
C ALA A 81 2.88 -3.50 23.58
N LEU A 82 1.95 -4.10 22.84
CA LEU A 82 1.03 -3.36 21.98
C LEU A 82 -0.14 -2.79 22.78
N GLU A 83 -0.37 -1.49 22.56
CA GLU A 83 -1.59 -0.83 23.01
C GLU A 83 -2.84 -1.49 22.38
N PRO A 84 -4.00 -1.47 23.07
CA PRO A 84 -5.23 -2.11 22.57
C PRO A 84 -5.63 -1.67 21.17
N ASN A 85 -5.51 -0.38 20.86
CA ASN A 85 -5.84 0.16 19.53
C ASN A 85 -4.88 -0.35 18.43
N ASP A 86 -3.61 -0.52 18.78
CA ASP A 86 -2.59 -1.02 17.86
C ASP A 86 -2.76 -2.52 17.59
N ARG A 87 -3.15 -3.28 18.62
CA ARG A 87 -3.53 -4.69 18.47
C ARG A 87 -4.71 -4.84 17.52
N LEU A 88 -5.79 -4.06 17.72
CA LEU A 88 -6.95 -4.07 16.81
C LEU A 88 -6.56 -3.68 15.38
N ALA A 89 -5.63 -2.72 15.22
CA ALA A 89 -5.13 -2.36 13.90
C ALA A 89 -4.38 -3.51 13.22
N LEU A 90 -3.48 -4.20 13.94
CA LEU A 90 -2.80 -5.38 13.40
C LEU A 90 -3.76 -6.50 13.03
N GLU A 91 -4.76 -6.79 13.87
CA GLU A 91 -5.76 -7.82 13.57
C GLU A 91 -6.48 -7.52 12.25
N ARG A 92 -6.88 -6.26 12.03
CA ARG A 92 -7.49 -5.83 10.76
C ARG A 92 -6.53 -6.01 9.58
N TRP A 93 -5.26 -5.65 9.72
CA TRP A 93 -4.27 -5.81 8.66
C TRP A 93 -3.90 -7.26 8.38
N ILE A 94 -3.86 -8.13 9.40
CA ILE A 94 -3.72 -9.58 9.23
C ILE A 94 -4.91 -10.14 8.46
N ALA A 95 -6.13 -9.74 8.82
CA ALA A 95 -7.34 -10.17 8.13
C ALA A 95 -7.35 -9.69 6.67
N PHE A 96 -7.01 -8.41 6.44
CA PHE A 96 -6.83 -7.84 5.10
C PHE A 96 -5.83 -8.66 4.29
N TYR A 97 -4.62 -8.89 4.82
CA TYR A 97 -3.59 -9.65 4.11
C TYR A 97 -4.06 -11.07 3.77
N LYS A 98 -4.66 -11.78 4.73
CA LYS A 98 -5.20 -13.13 4.48
C LYS A 98 -6.27 -13.15 3.39
N HIS A 99 -7.16 -12.17 3.39
CA HIS A 99 -8.22 -12.05 2.39
C HIS A 99 -7.69 -11.69 1.00
N HIS A 100 -6.66 -10.85 0.93
CA HIS A 100 -6.20 -10.23 -0.30
C HIS A 100 -4.87 -10.78 -0.84
N ARG A 101 -4.18 -11.68 -0.13
CA ARG A 101 -2.86 -12.20 -0.55
C ARG A 101 -2.86 -12.75 -1.98
N THR A 102 -3.93 -13.39 -2.43
CA THR A 102 -4.01 -13.88 -3.82
C THR A 102 -3.97 -12.75 -4.84
N VAL A 103 -4.57 -11.60 -4.54
CA VAL A 103 -4.50 -10.41 -5.42
C VAL A 103 -3.13 -9.73 -5.30
N LEU A 104 -2.58 -9.65 -4.09
CA LEU A 104 -1.27 -9.03 -3.83
C LEU A 104 -0.09 -9.76 -4.50
N HIS A 105 -0.22 -11.09 -4.66
CA HIS A 105 0.83 -12.03 -5.06
C HIS A 105 0.50 -12.85 -6.32
N GLY A 106 -0.60 -12.54 -7.00
CA GLY A 106 -1.13 -13.37 -8.09
C GLY A 106 -1.21 -12.68 -9.45
N GLY A 107 -0.69 -11.46 -9.56
CA GLY A 107 -0.78 -10.66 -10.77
C GLY A 107 0.38 -9.69 -10.92
N ASP A 108 0.19 -8.68 -11.76
CA ASP A 108 1.21 -7.69 -12.04
C ASP A 108 1.34 -6.70 -10.88
N VAL A 109 2.52 -6.07 -10.81
CA VAL A 109 2.82 -5.00 -9.88
C VAL A 109 3.14 -3.73 -10.66
N TRP A 110 2.27 -2.74 -10.57
CA TRP A 110 2.52 -1.40 -11.09
C TRP A 110 2.89 -0.46 -9.96
N ARG A 111 3.74 0.52 -10.27
CA ARG A 111 4.22 1.48 -9.27
C ARG A 111 4.31 2.84 -9.93
N GLY A 112 4.06 3.87 -9.14
CA GLY A 112 4.23 5.24 -9.61
C GLY A 112 4.45 6.22 -8.48
N ASP A 113 4.52 7.47 -8.88
CA ASP A 113 4.59 8.65 -8.03
C ASP A 113 3.31 9.45 -8.28
N ALA A 114 2.62 9.85 -7.20
CA ALA A 114 1.41 10.65 -7.27
C ALA A 114 1.70 12.16 -7.11
N GLY A 115 2.96 12.55 -6.95
CA GLY A 115 3.39 13.90 -6.64
C GLY A 115 3.21 14.26 -5.16
N ALA A 116 3.72 15.43 -4.79
CA ALA A 116 3.54 16.02 -3.47
C ALA A 116 3.91 15.09 -2.29
N GLY A 117 4.93 14.25 -2.42
CA GLY A 117 5.35 13.30 -1.36
C GLY A 117 4.46 12.07 -1.21
N ALA A 118 3.67 11.73 -2.23
CA ALA A 118 2.88 10.50 -2.27
C ALA A 118 3.34 9.57 -3.40
N VAL A 119 3.47 8.28 -3.09
CA VAL A 119 3.82 7.21 -4.03
C VAL A 119 2.77 6.11 -3.97
N TRP A 120 2.66 5.30 -5.01
CA TRP A 120 1.64 4.25 -5.04
C TRP A 120 2.16 2.95 -5.65
N GLN A 121 1.49 1.86 -5.28
CA GLN A 121 1.68 0.52 -5.83
C GLN A 121 0.31 -0.12 -6.09
N ALA A 122 0.12 -0.69 -7.27
CA ALA A 122 -1.06 -1.47 -7.62
C ALA A 122 -0.65 -2.93 -7.82
N HIS A 123 -1.42 -3.85 -7.24
CA HIS A 123 -1.21 -5.30 -7.33
C HIS A 123 -2.48 -5.96 -7.85
N GLY A 124 -2.34 -6.93 -8.76
CA GLY A 124 -3.44 -7.76 -9.24
C GLY A 124 -3.50 -7.84 -10.76
N SER A 125 -4.70 -7.89 -11.31
CA SER A 125 -4.92 -7.89 -12.77
C SER A 125 -5.59 -6.60 -13.21
N ALA A 126 -5.57 -6.29 -14.50
CA ALA A 126 -6.29 -5.13 -15.03
C ALA A 126 -7.80 -5.11 -14.70
N GLN A 127 -8.40 -6.20 -14.21
CA GLN A 127 -9.81 -6.29 -13.84
C GLN A 127 -10.07 -6.23 -12.33
N ASP A 128 -9.07 -6.50 -11.50
CA ASP A 128 -9.17 -6.52 -10.04
C ASP A 128 -7.81 -6.16 -9.43
N LEU A 129 -7.72 -4.93 -8.92
CA LEU A 129 -6.50 -4.33 -8.39
C LEU A 129 -6.69 -3.91 -6.94
N LEU A 130 -5.65 -4.11 -6.15
CA LEU A 130 -5.43 -3.39 -4.91
C LEU A 130 -4.43 -2.26 -5.16
N VAL A 131 -4.86 -1.03 -4.93
CA VAL A 131 -4.03 0.17 -5.07
C VAL A 131 -3.72 0.70 -3.68
N LEU A 132 -2.46 0.60 -3.29
CA LEU A 132 -1.91 1.16 -2.06
C LEU A 132 -1.28 2.50 -2.38
N ILE A 133 -1.79 3.55 -1.73
CA ILE A 133 -1.30 4.92 -1.86
C ILE A 133 -0.64 5.27 -0.54
N TYR A 134 0.63 5.65 -0.59
CA TYR A 134 1.45 5.98 0.57
C TYR A 134 1.82 7.44 0.51
N ARG A 135 1.76 8.13 1.64
CA ARG A 135 2.32 9.47 1.79
C ARG A 135 3.49 9.39 2.75
N THR A 136 4.69 9.71 2.28
CA THR A 136 5.92 9.66 3.09
C THR A 136 6.17 10.97 3.81
N ASP A 137 5.85 12.09 3.16
CA ASP A 137 6.18 13.42 3.63
C ASP A 137 4.93 14.29 3.84
N PRO A 138 5.00 15.28 4.74
CA PRO A 138 3.96 16.31 4.84
C PRO A 138 3.76 17.03 3.51
N THR A 139 2.54 17.48 3.26
CA THR A 139 2.25 18.31 2.08
C THR A 139 1.59 19.62 2.49
N ALA A 140 2.00 20.70 1.82
CA ALA A 140 1.32 21.98 1.87
C ALA A 140 0.24 22.10 0.77
N GLU A 141 0.19 21.14 -0.16
CA GLU A 141 -0.77 21.14 -1.26
C GLU A 141 -2.14 20.70 -0.77
N ARG A 142 -3.08 21.64 -0.77
CA ARG A 142 -4.49 21.36 -0.47
C ARG A 142 -5.13 20.45 -1.53
N HIS A 143 -4.69 20.56 -2.79
CA HIS A 143 -5.21 19.80 -3.92
C HIS A 143 -4.03 19.17 -4.69
N PRO A 144 -3.52 18.02 -4.24
CA PRO A 144 -2.47 17.32 -4.97
C PRO A 144 -2.97 16.89 -6.36
N PRO A 145 -2.07 16.70 -7.33
CA PRO A 145 -2.46 16.23 -8.65
C PRO A 145 -3.11 14.84 -8.56
N ASN A 146 -4.00 14.57 -9.51
CA ASN A 146 -4.64 13.27 -9.61
C ASN A 146 -3.60 12.19 -9.95
N MET A 147 -3.75 11.03 -9.32
CA MET A 147 -2.88 9.87 -9.52
C MET A 147 -3.34 9.08 -10.74
N LYS A 148 -2.53 9.10 -11.80
CA LYS A 148 -2.82 8.35 -13.04
C LYS A 148 -2.56 6.86 -12.89
N LEU A 149 -3.41 6.05 -13.50
CA LEU A 149 -3.32 4.59 -13.57
C LEU A 149 -3.29 4.15 -15.05
N PRO A 150 -2.16 4.34 -15.76
CA PRO A 150 -2.09 4.20 -17.22
C PRO A 150 -2.24 2.76 -17.71
N MET A 151 -2.14 1.77 -16.82
CA MET A 151 -2.31 0.36 -17.14
C MET A 151 -3.77 -0.07 -17.31
N LEU A 152 -4.74 0.78 -16.94
CA LEU A 152 -6.16 0.44 -17.01
C LEU A 152 -6.71 0.51 -18.43
N GLU A 153 -7.59 -0.43 -18.76
CA GLU A 153 -8.29 -0.45 -20.05
C GLU A 153 -9.18 0.80 -20.20
N ARG A 154 -8.92 1.61 -21.23
CA ARG A 154 -9.61 2.89 -21.47
C ARG A 154 -11.09 2.75 -21.84
N ASN A 155 -11.50 1.62 -22.40
CA ASN A 155 -12.87 1.35 -22.86
C ASN A 155 -13.72 0.59 -21.81
N ARG A 156 -13.32 0.63 -20.54
CA ARG A 156 -13.95 -0.11 -19.45
C ARG A 156 -14.22 0.80 -18.27
N ALA A 157 -15.32 0.58 -17.56
CA ALA A 157 -15.58 1.24 -16.29
C ALA A 157 -15.05 0.42 -15.11
N TYR A 158 -14.67 1.13 -14.06
CA TYR A 158 -14.18 0.54 -12.83
C TYR A 158 -15.01 1.02 -11.64
N ARG A 159 -15.12 0.17 -10.63
CA ARG A 159 -15.66 0.50 -9.32
C ARG A 159 -14.52 0.57 -8.31
N ALA A 160 -14.33 1.75 -7.73
CA ALA A 160 -13.35 2.04 -6.69
C ALA A 160 -13.99 2.00 -5.30
N ARG A 161 -13.37 1.31 -4.34
CA ARG A 161 -13.80 1.21 -2.94
C ARG A 161 -12.60 1.20 -2.01
N TYR A 162 -12.76 1.64 -0.75
CA TYR A 162 -11.75 1.35 0.26
C TYR A 162 -11.68 -0.15 0.55
N ALA A 163 -10.48 -0.73 0.46
CA ALA A 163 -10.24 -2.14 0.82
C ALA A 163 -9.94 -2.30 2.31
N VAL A 164 -9.40 -1.25 2.93
CA VAL A 164 -9.29 -1.10 4.39
C VAL A 164 -10.00 0.19 4.75
N PRO A 165 -10.98 0.18 5.68
CA PRO A 165 -11.61 1.41 6.14
C PRO A 165 -10.55 2.39 6.63
N PRO A 166 -10.44 3.59 6.04
CA PRO A 166 -9.48 4.57 6.52
C PRO A 166 -9.91 5.04 7.92
N ARG A 167 -8.98 5.55 8.75
CA ARG A 167 -9.38 6.30 9.94
C ARG A 167 -10.12 7.58 9.48
N LEU A 168 -11.45 7.53 9.58
CA LEU A 168 -12.42 8.43 8.95
C LEU A 168 -12.34 9.90 9.39
N ALA A 169 -11.61 10.24 10.46
CA ALA A 169 -11.57 11.59 11.02
C ALA A 169 -11.04 12.66 10.04
N LEU A 170 -10.25 12.26 9.02
CA LEU A 170 -9.77 13.16 7.97
C LEU A 170 -10.69 13.23 6.75
N PHE A 171 -11.68 12.35 6.70
CA PHE A 171 -12.57 12.16 5.56
C PHE A 171 -14.00 12.67 5.83
N SER A 172 -14.31 13.07 7.06
CA SER A 172 -15.60 13.69 7.41
C SER A 172 -15.73 15.05 6.72
N GLY A 173 -16.67 15.16 5.77
CA GLY A 173 -16.94 16.37 4.99
C GLY A 173 -16.41 16.38 3.55
N GLN A 174 -15.84 15.26 3.08
CA GLN A 174 -15.28 15.16 1.73
C GLN A 174 -16.35 15.14 0.61
N SER A 175 -15.91 15.46 -0.61
CA SER A 175 -16.69 15.43 -1.84
C SER A 175 -17.52 14.14 -2.00
N ALA A 176 -18.61 14.22 -2.78
CA ALA A 176 -19.49 13.08 -3.06
C ALA A 176 -18.72 11.83 -3.54
N PHE A 177 -17.59 12.04 -4.22
CA PHE A 177 -16.69 10.98 -4.67
C PHE A 177 -16.11 10.14 -3.51
N HIS A 178 -15.48 10.78 -2.52
CA HIS A 178 -14.89 10.07 -1.39
C HIS A 178 -15.95 9.41 -0.50
N GLN A 179 -17.14 10.01 -0.40
CA GLN A 179 -18.27 9.39 0.27
C GLN A 179 -18.72 8.13 -0.47
N ALA A 180 -18.74 8.15 -1.80
CA ALA A 180 -19.05 6.98 -2.61
C ALA A 180 -18.00 5.87 -2.43
N LEU A 181 -16.70 6.19 -2.37
CA LEU A 181 -15.63 5.21 -2.08
C LEU A 181 -15.85 4.43 -0.77
N ALA A 182 -16.41 5.09 0.26
CA ALA A 182 -16.66 4.51 1.58
C ALA A 182 -18.00 3.74 1.70
N LYS A 183 -18.93 3.96 0.78
CA LYS A 183 -20.23 3.26 0.73
C LYS A 183 -20.22 2.15 -0.31
N ASP A 184 -20.95 2.32 -1.41
CA ASP A 184 -21.14 1.31 -2.46
C ASP A 184 -20.05 1.34 -3.55
N GLY A 185 -19.05 2.20 -3.40
CA GLY A 185 -17.98 2.44 -4.36
C GLY A 185 -18.34 3.45 -5.43
N ALA A 186 -17.34 4.20 -5.88
CA ALA A 186 -17.47 5.16 -6.97
C ALA A 186 -17.22 4.46 -8.32
N LYS A 187 -18.12 4.67 -9.28
CA LYS A 187 -17.89 4.25 -10.68
C LYS A 187 -17.07 5.32 -11.38
N ILE A 188 -16.01 4.90 -12.07
CA ILE A 188 -15.08 5.79 -12.79
C ILE A 188 -14.71 5.13 -14.11
N ASP A 189 -14.63 5.92 -15.17
CA ASP A 189 -14.20 5.45 -16.47
C ASP A 189 -12.69 5.15 -16.51
N GLY A 190 -12.30 4.09 -17.22
CA GLY A 190 -10.91 3.69 -17.37
C GLY A 190 -10.06 4.71 -18.12
N ALA A 191 -10.60 5.38 -19.14
CA ALA A 191 -9.91 6.47 -19.81
C ALA A 191 -9.66 7.64 -18.86
N TRP A 192 -10.63 7.94 -17.96
CA TRP A 192 -10.44 8.94 -16.92
C TRP A 192 -9.30 8.56 -15.98
N LEU A 193 -9.29 7.33 -15.44
CA LEU A 193 -8.23 6.87 -14.54
C LEU A 193 -6.84 6.86 -15.21
N ALA A 194 -6.77 6.54 -16.50
CA ALA A 194 -5.52 6.51 -17.25
C ALA A 194 -4.98 7.92 -17.55
N GLU A 195 -5.84 8.86 -17.96
CA GLU A 195 -5.41 10.17 -18.49
C GLU A 195 -5.52 11.31 -17.48
N ALA A 196 -6.67 11.39 -16.79
CA ALA A 196 -6.99 12.46 -15.83
C ALA A 196 -6.64 12.07 -14.39
N GLY A 197 -6.65 10.77 -14.07
CA GLY A 197 -6.25 10.19 -12.80
C GLY A 197 -7.32 10.15 -11.72
N LEU A 198 -7.03 9.36 -10.70
CA LEU A 198 -7.81 9.20 -9.48
C LEU A 198 -7.51 10.36 -8.51
N PRO A 199 -8.54 11.08 -8.01
CA PRO A 199 -8.34 12.03 -6.92
C PRO A 199 -7.84 11.29 -5.68
N VAL A 200 -6.60 11.60 -5.25
CA VAL A 200 -6.01 10.99 -4.07
C VAL A 200 -6.70 11.57 -2.84
N PRO A 201 -7.20 10.73 -1.91
CA PRO A 201 -7.82 11.23 -0.69
C PRO A 201 -6.83 12.04 0.15
N PRO A 202 -7.26 13.06 0.90
CA PRO A 202 -6.36 13.79 1.79
C PRO A 202 -5.73 12.85 2.83
N MET A 203 -4.42 12.97 2.99
CA MET A 203 -3.60 12.05 3.78
C MET A 203 -2.60 12.86 4.60
N HIS A 204 -2.35 12.44 5.84
CA HIS A 204 -1.20 12.93 6.60
C HIS A 204 0.10 12.30 6.11
N ALA A 205 1.23 12.90 6.50
CA ALA A 205 2.52 12.25 6.37
C ALA A 205 2.50 10.87 7.05
N GLU A 206 3.29 9.95 6.51
CA GLU A 206 3.46 8.58 7.03
C GLU A 206 2.12 7.86 7.20
N SER A 207 1.30 7.89 6.15
CA SER A 207 0.00 7.22 6.12
C SER A 207 -0.21 6.45 4.82
N VAL A 208 -1.18 5.53 4.87
CA VAL A 208 -1.54 4.65 3.76
C VAL A 208 -3.05 4.63 3.57
N VAL A 209 -3.47 4.63 2.32
CA VAL A 209 -4.84 4.35 1.89
C VAL A 209 -4.80 3.17 0.93
N VAL A 210 -5.73 2.22 1.11
CA VAL A 210 -5.86 1.08 0.21
C VAL A 210 -7.22 1.12 -0.47
N LEU A 211 -7.19 1.16 -1.79
CA LEU A 211 -8.37 1.07 -2.64
C LEU A 211 -8.39 -0.27 -3.37
N ARG A 212 -9.58 -0.81 -3.61
CA ARG A 212 -9.80 -1.88 -4.57
C ARG A 212 -10.50 -1.31 -5.79
N LEU A 213 -9.96 -1.59 -6.98
CA LEU A 213 -10.56 -1.26 -8.27
C LEU A 213 -10.99 -2.56 -8.93
N THR A 214 -12.27 -2.66 -9.26
CA THR A 214 -12.84 -3.83 -9.96
C THR A 214 -13.49 -3.38 -11.25
N ALA A 215 -13.32 -4.13 -12.34
CA ALA A 215 -14.06 -3.93 -13.57
C ALA A 215 -15.58 -3.99 -13.29
N ALA A 216 -16.34 -3.03 -13.85
CA ALA A 216 -17.76 -2.83 -13.56
C ALA A 216 -18.64 -2.97 -14.81
#